data_AF-A0AAE1QD27-F1
#
_entry.id   AF-A0AAE1QD27-F1
#
_cell.length_a   1.000
_cell.length_b   1.000
_cell.length_c   1.000
_cell.angle_alpha   90.00
_cell.angle_beta   90.00
_cell.angle_gamma   90.00
#
_symmetry.space_group_name_H-M   'P 1'
#
loop_
_entity.id
_entity.type
_entity.pdbx_description
1 polymer ?
#
loop_
_entity_poly.entity_id
_entity_poly.type
_entity_poly.pdbx_seq_one_letter_code
_entity_poly.pdbx_strand_id
1 'polypeptide(L)' 'MAEHKSTVVPLDGSNYATWKVQCKMALIKEDVWSLVDGTEPIPDPTETNKYSKYVLKKNKALAIVVLSVDPKLL' A
#
# COMPACT_ATOMS: atom_id res chain seq x y z
N MET A 1 -4.25 -22.05 -6.86
CA MET A 1 -3.76 -20.68 -6.66
C MET A 1 -4.91 -19.90 -6.03
N ALA A 2 -4.84 -19.60 -4.74
CA ALA A 2 -5.93 -18.87 -4.08
C ALA A 2 -5.87 -17.41 -4.50
N GLU A 3 -6.89 -16.93 -5.21
CA GLU A 3 -7.07 -15.51 -5.50
C GLU A 3 -7.12 -14.75 -4.17
N HIS A 4 -6.13 -13.91 -3.92
CA HIS A 4 -6.19 -12.93 -2.84
C HIS A 4 -7.21 -11.86 -3.29
N LYS A 5 -8.50 -12.12 -3.07
CA LYS A 5 -9.57 -11.20 -3.41
C LYS A 5 -9.36 -9.93 -2.60
N SER A 6 -8.81 -8.89 -3.22
CA SER A 6 -8.64 -7.57 -2.61
C SER A 6 -9.98 -7.14 -2.03
N THR A 7 -10.03 -6.94 -0.71
CA THR A 7 -11.20 -6.46 0.02
C THR A 7 -11.52 -4.99 -0.24
N VAL A 8 -10.72 -4.32 -1.07
CA VAL A 8 -10.89 -2.91 -1.45
C VAL A 8 -11.65 -2.86 -2.77
N VAL A 9 -12.81 -2.21 -2.77
CA VAL A 9 -13.52 -1.87 -4.00
C VAL A 9 -12.64 -0.87 -4.77
N PRO A 10 -12.29 -1.12 -6.06
CA PRO A 10 -11.40 -0.23 -6.80
C PRO A 10 -11.88 1.23 -6.80
N LEU A 11 -10.95 2.18 -6.69
CA LEU A 11 -11.25 3.60 -6.85
C LEU A 11 -11.80 3.84 -8.26
N ASP A 12 -12.99 4.40 -8.36
CA ASP A 12 -13.71 4.60 -9.64
C ASP A 12 -14.00 6.08 -9.96
N GLY A 13 -13.44 6.99 -9.16
CA GLY A 13 -13.62 8.44 -9.30
C GLY A 13 -14.85 8.99 -8.56
N SER A 14 -15.79 8.13 -8.15
CA SER A 14 -16.99 8.51 -7.39
C SER A 14 -16.96 8.04 -5.93
N ASN A 15 -16.12 7.04 -5.62
CA ASN A 15 -16.15 6.32 -4.34
C ASN A 15 -14.99 6.65 -3.37
N TYR A 16 -14.25 7.74 -3.59
CA TYR A 16 -13.02 8.06 -2.82
C TYR A 16 -13.18 7.99 -1.30
N ALA A 17 -14.30 8.49 -0.76
CA ALA A 17 -14.56 8.50 0.68
C ALA A 17 -14.59 7.09 1.29
N THR A 18 -15.18 6.12 0.59
CA THR A 18 -15.22 4.72 1.01
C THR A 18 -13.89 4.03 0.70
N TRP A 19 -13.35 4.25 -0.50
CA TRP A 19 -12.09 3.68 -0.95
C TRP A 19 -10.94 3.99 0.02
N LYS A 20 -10.81 5.26 0.46
CA LYS A 20 -9.69 5.65 1.32
C LYS A 20 -9.67 4.89 2.66
N VAL A 21 -10.84 4.58 3.21
CA VAL A 21 -10.95 3.83 4.47
C VAL A 21 -10.58 2.36 4.22
N GLN A 22 -11.08 1.76 3.15
CA GLN A 22 -10.77 0.37 2.78
C GLN A 22 -9.29 0.18 2.44
N CYS A 23 -8.72 1.08 1.63
CA CYS A 23 -7.31 1.07 1.25
C CYS A 23 -6.40 1.24 2.48
N LYS A 24 -6.74 2.16 3.40
CA LYS A 24 -6.05 2.29 4.69
C LYS A 24 -6.10 1.00 5.50
N MET A 25 -7.24 0.34 5.62
CA MET A 25 -7.36 -0.93 6.35
C MET A 25 -6.54 -2.06 5.71
N ALA A 26 -6.48 -2.11 4.38
CA ALA A 26 -5.61 -3.05 3.68
C ALA A 26 -4.12 -2.80 3.99
N LEU A 27 -3.68 -1.53 3.99
CA LEU A 27 -2.30 -1.16 4.33
C LEU A 27 -1.95 -1.46 5.81
N ILE A 28 -2.90 -1.24 6.73
CA ILE A 28 -2.73 -1.59 8.17
C ILE A 28 -2.62 -3.11 8.34
N LYS A 29 -3.51 -3.88 7.70
CA LYS A 29 -3.50 -5.34 7.75
C LYS A 29 -2.16 -5.93 7.27
N GLU A 30 -1.53 -5.27 6.31
CA GLU A 30 -0.28 -5.71 5.72
C GLU A 30 0.99 -5.13 6.39
N ASP A 31 0.84 -4.41 7.51
CA ASP A 31 1.91 -3.76 8.29
C ASP A 31 2.79 -2.78 7.49
N VAL A 32 2.13 -1.98 6.63
CA VAL A 32 2.81 -1.01 5.76
C VAL A 32 2.17 0.38 5.75
N TRP A 33 1.19 0.65 6.62
CA TRP A 33 0.57 1.98 6.72
C TRP A 33 1.56 3.06 7.18
N SER A 34 2.52 2.72 8.04
CA SER A 34 3.55 3.65 8.53
C SER A 34 4.39 4.29 7.43
N LEU A 35 4.52 3.60 6.28
CA LEU A 35 5.20 4.11 5.09
C LEU A 35 4.38 5.17 4.35
N VAL A 36 3.04 5.06 4.41
CA VAL A 36 2.12 5.94 3.69
C VAL A 36 1.81 7.19 4.50
N ASP A 37 1.70 7.07 5.83
CA ASP A 37 1.52 8.23 6.71
C ASP A 37 2.83 8.94 7.10
N GLY A 38 3.99 8.39 6.68
CA GLY A 38 5.31 8.98 6.88
C GLY A 38 5.86 8.83 8.30
N THR A 39 5.28 7.96 9.12
CA THR A 39 5.78 7.68 10.48
C THR A 39 6.93 6.67 10.49
N GLU A 40 7.11 5.87 9.43
CA GLU A 40 8.24 4.95 9.28
C GLU A 40 9.53 5.73 8.96
N PRO A 41 10.60 5.59 9.78
CA PRO A 41 11.88 6.22 9.49
C PRO A 41 12.55 5.54 8.28
N ILE A 42 13.10 6.37 7.38
CA ILE A 42 13.88 5.88 6.25
C ILE A 42 15.25 5.43 6.76
N PRO A 43 15.63 4.14 6.62
CA PRO A 43 16.95 3.68 7.06
C PRO A 43 18.07 4.24 6.17
N ASP A 44 19.28 4.31 6.72
CA ASP A 44 20.48 4.68 5.96
C ASP A 44 20.70 3.69 4.80
N PRO A 45 20.89 4.17 3.55
CA PRO A 45 21.15 3.30 2.40
C PRO A 45 22.38 2.40 2.53
N THR A 46 23.34 2.76 3.39
CA THR A 46 24.54 1.96 3.69
C THR A 46 24.23 0.74 4.57
N GLU A 47 23.11 0.75 5.31
CA GLU A 47 22.62 -0.39 6.08
C GLU A 47 21.82 -1.35 5.19
N THR A 48 22.50 -2.02 4.26
CA THR A 48 21.92 -2.83 3.17
C THR A 48 20.76 -3.73 3.58
N ASN A 49 20.83 -4.40 4.73
CA ASN A 49 19.76 -5.29 5.20
C ASN A 49 18.49 -4.52 5.59
N LYS A 50 18.63 -3.44 6.38
CA LYS A 50 17.50 -2.59 6.78
C LYS A 50 16.90 -1.88 5.58
N TYR A 51 17.75 -1.32 4.71
CA TYR A 51 17.31 -0.63 3.51
C TYR A 51 16.56 -1.57 2.55
N SER A 52 17.08 -2.79 2.33
CA SER A 52 16.39 -3.78 1.48
C SER A 52 15.01 -4.16 2.01
N LYS A 53 14.87 -4.36 3.33
CA LYS A 53 13.57 -4.62 3.97
C LYS A 53 12.60 -3.45 3.85
N TYR A 54 13.10 -2.22 4.04
CA TYR A 54 12.32 -1.01 3.83
C TYR A 54 11.81 -0.91 2.39
N VAL A 55 12.66 -1.14 1.38
CA VAL A 55 12.28 -1.13 -0.04
C VAL A 55 11.21 -2.18 -0.33
N LEU A 56 11.32 -3.39 0.21
CA LEU A 56 10.31 -4.43 0.06
C LEU A 56 8.95 -3.99 0.64
N LYS A 57 8.92 -3.44 1.86
CA LYS A 57 7.69 -2.91 2.46
C LYS A 57 7.13 -1.74 1.64
N LYS A 58 7.97 -0.83 1.16
CA LYS A 58 7.60 0.32 0.31
C LYS A 58 6.93 -0.14 -0.99
N ASN A 59 7.51 -1.13 -1.65
CA ASN A 59 6.96 -1.69 -2.88
C ASN A 59 5.63 -2.42 -2.62
N LYS A 60 5.51 -3.09 -1.47
CA LYS A 60 4.25 -3.72 -1.04
C LYS A 60 3.15 -2.69 -0.81
N ALA A 61 3.43 -1.59 -0.10
CA ALA A 61 2.48 -0.49 0.07
C ALA A 61 2.03 0.10 -1.27
N LEU A 62 2.98 0.36 -2.18
CA LEU A 62 2.69 0.86 -3.52
C LEU A 62 1.80 -0.10 -4.31
N ALA A 63 2.09 -1.39 -4.29
CA ALA A 63 1.30 -2.40 -4.97
C ALA A 63 -0.15 -2.43 -4.45
N ILE A 64 -0.35 -2.37 -3.13
CA ILE A 64 -1.70 -2.33 -2.52
C ILE A 64 -2.48 -1.12 -3.03
N VAL A 65 -1.86 0.06 -3.05
CA VAL A 65 -2.53 1.29 -3.53
C VAL A 65 -2.86 1.17 -5.01
N VAL A 66 -1.89 0.86 -5.86
CA VAL A 66 -2.06 0.82 -7.33
C VAL A 66 -3.08 -0.24 -7.75
N LEU A 67 -3.02 -1.44 -7.16
CA LEU A 67 -3.97 -2.53 -7.47
C LEU A 67 -5.38 -2.28 -6.93
N SER A 68 -5.56 -1.24 -6.11
CA SER A 68 -6.86 -0.81 -5.61
C SER A 68 -7.48 0.35 -6.40
N VAL A 69 -6.90 0.75 -7.53
CA VAL A 69 -7.41 1.82 -8.40
C VAL A 69 -7.92 1.22 -9.70
N ASP A 70 -9.06 1.68 -10.20
CA ASP A 70 -9.51 1.32 -11.55
C ASP A 70 -8.43 1.74 -12.56
N PRO A 71 -7.93 0.83 -13.42
CA PRO A 71 -6.90 1.16 -14.40
C PRO A 71 -7.20 2.35 -15.30
N LYS A 72 -8.47 2.75 -15.48
CA LYS A 72 -8.86 3.93 -16.24
C LYS A 72 -8.47 5.26 -15.56
N LEU A 73 -8.14 5.23 -14.28
CA LEU A 73 -7.74 6.40 -13.49
C LEU A 73 -6.22 6.50 -13.27
N LEU A 74 -5.45 5.56 -13.83
CA LEU A 74 -3.98 5.55 -13.82
C LEU A 74 -3.44 6.15 -15.11
#